data_AF-A0A972V2N8-F1
#
_entry.id   AF-A0A972V2N8-F1
#
_cell.length_a   1.000
_cell.length_b   1.000
_cell.length_c   1.000
_cell.angle_alpha   90.00
_cell.angle_beta   90.00
_cell.angle_gamma   90.00
#
_symmetry.space_group_name_H-M   'P 1'
#
loop_
_entity.id
_entity.type
_entity.pdbx_description
1 polymer ?
#
loop_
_entity_poly.entity_id
_entity_poly.type
_entity_poly.pdbx_seq_one_letter_code
_entity_poly.pdbx_strand_id
1 'polypeptide(L)'
;NGVIQNQPTIFHARSVAEEVKVWVNNQPYSGLIEFKEGKLVNQEGITLSGKSLMHSAPLTTVAFTRSWFGEYGKYIVSIGLLMFAFSTAISWSYYGDRAVTYLFGSKGVIYYHIIYIIGFFFASFADTTIIWTLSGITIALMTIPNLIGILSLSKEMKSEVKLFWKEYAKRYPDEKVPKG
;
A
#
# COMPACT_ATOMS: atom_id res chain seq x y z
N ASN A 1 32.25 20.50 10.02
CA ASN A 1 31.82 19.86 8.75
C ASN A 1 30.31 19.60 8.65
N GLY A 2 29.43 20.40 9.27
CA GLY A 2 27.97 20.22 9.10
C GLY A 2 27.35 18.99 9.78
N VAL A 3 28.14 18.15 10.46
CA VAL A 3 27.66 16.95 11.15
C VAL A 3 27.17 17.32 12.55
N ILE A 4 25.94 16.93 12.86
CA ILE A 4 25.34 17.13 14.19
C ILE A 4 25.91 16.07 15.15
N GLN A 5 26.49 16.50 16.27
CA GLN A 5 27.09 15.59 17.26
C GLN A 5 26.07 14.99 18.24
N ASN A 6 25.02 15.74 18.60
CA ASN A 6 23.86 15.24 19.35
C ASN A 6 22.63 15.31 18.44
N GLN A 7 22.40 14.26 17.65
CA GLN A 7 21.31 14.25 16.67
C GLN A 7 19.95 14.14 17.37
N PRO A 8 19.07 15.17 17.30
CA PRO A 8 17.67 14.95 17.60
C PRO A 8 17.04 14.05 16.53
N THR A 9 15.98 13.32 16.87
CA THR A 9 15.21 12.57 15.86
C THR A 9 14.50 13.56 14.95
N ILE A 10 14.96 13.65 13.70
CA ILE A 10 14.38 14.56 12.71
C ILE A 10 13.38 13.79 11.86
N PHE A 11 12.14 14.26 11.84
CA PHE A 11 11.08 13.72 10.99
C PHE A 11 10.88 14.59 9.75
N HIS A 12 10.85 13.97 8.57
CA HIS A 12 10.51 14.64 7.31
C HIS A 12 9.76 13.67 6.39
N ALA A 13 8.68 14.14 5.74
CA ALA A 13 7.87 13.33 4.81
C ALA A 13 7.46 11.94 5.36
N ARG A 14 7.05 11.87 6.64
CA ARG A 14 6.68 10.61 7.36
C ARG A 14 7.81 9.59 7.51
N SER A 15 9.06 10.03 7.41
CA SER A 15 10.25 9.23 7.66
C SER A 15 11.22 9.91 8.62
N VAL A 16 12.03 9.12 9.33
CA VAL A 16 13.10 9.63 10.17
C VAL A 16 14.33 9.86 9.30
N ALA A 17 15.00 11.00 9.44
CA ALA A 17 16.19 11.32 8.66
C ALA A 17 17.46 10.82 9.38
N GLU A 18 18.33 10.12 8.64
CA GLU A 18 19.66 9.70 9.06
C GLU A 18 20.74 10.55 8.38
N GLU A 19 21.94 10.61 8.98
CA GLU A 19 23.10 11.34 8.44
C GLU A 19 22.80 12.81 8.09
N VAL A 20 21.96 13.47 8.90
CA VAL A 20 21.55 14.85 8.64
C VAL A 20 22.76 15.79 8.72
N LYS A 21 22.99 16.53 7.63
CA LYS A 21 23.98 17.59 7.52
C LYS A 21 23.29 18.95 7.49
N VAL A 22 23.92 19.91 8.14
CA VAL A 22 23.42 21.29 8.20
C VAL A 22 24.22 22.18 7.27
N TRP A 23 23.49 22.95 6.47
CA TRP A 23 24.01 23.90 5.51
C TRP A 23 23.46 25.29 5.82
N VAL A 24 24.29 26.32 5.66
CA VAL A 24 23.86 27.73 5.67
C VAL A 24 24.43 28.37 4.42
N ASN A 25 23.58 29.00 3.60
CA ASN A 25 23.98 29.62 2.33
C ASN A 25 24.84 28.69 1.46
N ASN A 26 24.42 27.42 1.35
CA ASN A 26 25.10 26.37 0.59
C ASN A 26 26.52 25.98 1.08
N GLN A 27 26.93 26.40 2.28
CA GLN A 27 28.18 25.99 2.92
C GLN A 27 27.92 25.13 4.16
N PRO A 28 28.81 24.15 4.47
CA PRO A 28 28.66 23.32 5.66
C PRO A 28 28.72 24.17 6.92
N TYR A 29 27.62 24.21 7.68
CA TYR A 29 27.57 24.99 8.91
C TYR A 29 28.38 24.30 10.02
N SER A 30 29.01 25.07 10.90
CA SER A 30 29.68 24.53 12.09
C SER A 30 29.47 25.53 13.23
N GLY A 31 28.53 25.21 14.12
CA GLY A 31 28.09 26.06 15.21
C GLY A 31 26.99 25.40 16.03
N LEU A 32 26.54 26.08 17.07
CA LEU A 32 25.41 25.63 17.89
C LEU A 32 24.10 25.95 17.18
N ILE A 33 23.23 24.95 17.11
CA ILE A 33 21.87 25.09 16.58
C ILE A 33 20.93 24.91 17.75
N GLU A 34 20.13 25.94 18.02
CA GLU A 34 19.15 25.89 19.08
C GLU A 34 17.80 25.42 18.53
N PHE A 35 17.20 24.47 19.25
CA PHE A 35 15.85 24.00 18.99
C PHE A 35 14.95 24.50 20.11
N LYS A 36 13.87 25.21 19.75
CA LYS A 36 12.86 25.67 20.70
C LYS A 36 11.52 25.06 20.30
N GLU A 37 10.89 24.33 21.23
CA GLU A 37 9.60 23.65 21.01
C GLU A 37 9.58 22.74 19.76
N GLY A 38 10.68 22.03 19.50
CA GLY A 38 10.80 21.12 18.35
C GLY A 38 10.97 21.81 16.99
N LYS A 39 11.11 23.14 16.97
CA LYS A 39 11.45 23.91 15.76
C LYS A 39 12.87 24.47 15.86
N LEU A 40 13.53 24.56 14.71
CA LEU A 40 14.80 25.27 14.59
C LEU A 40 14.59 26.76 14.89
N VAL A 41 15.39 27.32 15.79
CA VAL A 41 15.41 28.76 16.03
C VAL A 41 16.08 29.43 14.82
N ASN A 42 15.38 30.38 14.22
CA ASN A 42 15.67 30.96 12.91
C ASN A 42 17.10 31.50 12.79
N GLN A 43 17.91 30.89 11.92
CA GLN A 43 18.96 31.61 11.17
C GLN A 43 18.55 31.53 9.70
N GLU A 44 18.49 32.68 9.02
CA GLU A 44 18.16 32.73 7.60
C GLU A 44 19.12 31.84 6.79
N GLY A 45 18.57 31.02 5.91
CA GLY A 45 19.35 30.16 5.02
C GLY A 45 19.80 28.81 5.58
N ILE A 46 19.36 28.39 6.78
CA ILE A 46 19.59 27.01 7.26
C ILE A 46 18.81 26.01 6.39
N THR A 47 19.53 25.05 5.83
CA THR A 47 18.96 23.86 5.17
C THR A 47 19.50 22.60 5.82
N LEU A 48 18.59 21.69 6.19
CA LEU A 48 18.93 20.34 6.65
C LEU A 48 18.81 19.37 5.47
N SER A 49 19.87 18.60 5.20
CA SER A 49 19.85 17.54 4.19
C SER A 49 20.34 16.25 4.81
N GLY A 50 19.53 15.20 4.76
CA GLY A 50 19.88 13.88 5.27
C GLY A 50 19.29 12.78 4.40
N LYS A 51 19.69 11.54 4.66
CA LYS A 51 19.07 10.36 4.04
C LYS A 51 17.73 10.15 4.72
N SER A 52 16.63 10.15 3.98
CA SER A 52 15.35 9.69 4.51
C SER A 52 15.47 8.19 4.79
N LEU A 53 15.02 7.72 5.97
CA LEU A 53 14.80 6.29 6.17
C LEU A 53 13.92 5.78 5.02
N MET A 54 14.39 4.71 4.40
CA MET A 54 13.81 4.08 3.23
C MET A 54 12.31 3.83 3.47
N HIS A 55 11.44 4.29 2.57
CA HIS A 55 9.99 4.08 2.68
C HIS A 55 9.56 2.87 1.85
N SER A 56 8.75 1.96 2.44
CA SER A 56 8.13 0.81 1.75
C SER A 56 9.13 -0.28 1.31
N ALA A 57 9.13 -0.67 0.02
CA ALA A 57 9.86 -1.84 -0.49
C ALA A 57 11.40 -1.83 -0.25
N PRO A 58 12.10 -0.68 -0.28
CA PRO A 58 13.54 -0.67 0.00
C PRO A 58 13.86 -0.93 1.49
N LEU A 59 12.94 -0.62 2.42
CA LEU A 59 13.11 -0.92 3.84
C LEU A 59 13.08 -2.43 4.10
N THR A 60 12.09 -3.13 3.53
CA THR A 60 11.99 -4.59 3.64
C THR A 60 13.16 -5.27 2.95
N THR A 61 13.62 -4.74 1.83
CA THR A 61 14.82 -5.23 1.12
C THR A 61 16.07 -5.15 1.99
N VAL A 62 16.33 -4.00 2.63
CA VAL A 62 17.47 -3.82 3.54
C VAL A 62 17.33 -4.71 4.79
N ALA A 63 16.13 -4.81 5.35
CA ALA A 63 15.87 -5.68 6.50
C ALA A 63 16.14 -7.17 6.19
N PHE A 64 15.71 -7.66 5.03
CA PHE A 64 15.99 -9.03 4.58
C PHE A 64 17.46 -9.26 4.24
N THR A 65 18.16 -8.23 3.79
CA THR A 65 19.61 -8.29 3.57
C THR A 65 20.39 -8.45 4.88
N ARG A 66 19.87 -7.88 5.97
CA ARG A 66 20.41 -8.03 7.34
C ARG A 66 19.95 -9.31 8.05
N SER A 67 19.12 -10.14 7.41
CA SER A 67 18.66 -11.41 7.94
C SER A 67 19.69 -12.53 7.68
N TRP A 68 19.38 -13.76 8.10
CA TRP A 68 20.18 -14.96 7.83
C TRP A 68 20.44 -15.19 6.32
N PHE A 69 19.56 -14.65 5.47
CA PHE A 69 19.68 -14.73 4.01
C PHE A 69 20.79 -13.85 3.41
N GLY A 70 21.38 -12.93 4.19
CA GLY A 70 22.44 -12.04 3.72
C GLY A 70 22.07 -11.30 2.42
N GLU A 71 23.05 -11.10 1.54
CA GLU A 71 22.85 -10.47 0.22
C GLU A 71 21.81 -11.15 -0.69
N TYR A 72 21.42 -12.41 -0.42
CA TYR A 72 20.36 -13.09 -1.18
C TYR A 72 18.95 -12.64 -0.79
N GLY A 73 18.80 -12.06 0.41
CA GLY A 73 17.51 -11.56 0.90
C GLY A 73 16.87 -10.52 -0.03
N LYS A 74 17.67 -9.68 -0.68
CA LYS A 74 17.19 -8.66 -1.63
C LYS A 74 16.53 -9.25 -2.88
N TYR A 75 17.05 -10.39 -3.37
CA TYR A 75 16.50 -11.06 -4.56
C TYR A 75 15.19 -11.78 -4.23
N ILE A 76 15.12 -12.43 -3.06
CA ILE A 76 13.89 -13.08 -2.59
C ILE A 76 12.76 -12.06 -2.47
N VAL A 77 13.02 -10.91 -1.85
CA VAL A 77 12.03 -9.83 -1.72
C VAL A 77 11.62 -9.29 -3.09
N SER A 78 12.57 -9.07 -4.01
CA SER A 78 12.28 -8.53 -5.34
C SER A 78 11.44 -9.49 -6.19
N ILE A 79 11.80 -10.78 -6.21
CA ILE A 79 11.04 -11.82 -6.95
C ILE A 79 9.66 -12.01 -6.34
N GLY A 80 9.57 -12.09 -5.00
CA GLY A 80 8.30 -12.20 -4.30
C GLY A 80 7.37 -11.01 -4.57
N LEU A 81 7.91 -9.79 -4.54
CA LEU A 81 7.17 -8.58 -4.85
C LEU A 81 6.68 -8.58 -6.30
N LEU A 82 7.52 -9.03 -7.24
CA LEU A 82 7.15 -9.16 -8.65
C LEU A 82 5.98 -10.13 -8.83
N MET A 83 6.08 -11.34 -8.26
CA MET A 83 5.02 -12.34 -8.33
C MET A 83 3.71 -11.85 -7.68
N PHE A 84 3.81 -11.17 -6.54
CA PHE A 84 2.67 -10.58 -5.85
C PHE A 84 2.00 -9.47 -6.66
N ALA A 85 2.79 -8.62 -7.32
CA ALA A 85 2.27 -7.58 -8.19
C ALA A 85 1.51 -8.19 -9.38
N PHE A 86 2.07 -9.23 -10.02
CA PHE A 86 1.40 -9.93 -11.11
C PHE A 86 0.10 -10.63 -10.68
N SER A 87 0.09 -11.34 -9.55
CA SER A 87 -1.12 -12.01 -9.07
C SER A 87 -2.22 -11.01 -8.71
N THR A 88 -1.83 -9.86 -8.16
CA THR A 88 -2.75 -8.75 -7.87
C THR A 88 -3.32 -8.18 -9.17
N ALA A 89 -2.48 -7.88 -10.17
CA ALA A 89 -2.93 -7.39 -11.46
C ALA A 89 -3.91 -8.35 -12.15
N ILE A 90 -3.61 -9.66 -12.18
CA ILE A 90 -4.51 -10.66 -12.76
C ILE A 90 -5.87 -10.67 -12.04
N SER A 91 -5.86 -10.63 -10.71
CA SER A 91 -7.08 -10.62 -9.91
C SER A 91 -7.95 -9.39 -10.21
N TRP A 92 -7.34 -8.19 -10.25
CA TRP A 92 -8.06 -6.96 -10.57
C TRP A 92 -8.58 -6.92 -12.01
N SER A 93 -7.82 -7.47 -12.97
CA SER A 93 -8.30 -7.66 -14.35
C SER A 93 -9.54 -8.55 -14.38
N TYR A 94 -9.56 -9.64 -13.63
CA TYR A 94 -10.71 -10.54 -13.57
C TYR A 94 -11.95 -9.89 -12.92
N TYR A 95 -11.77 -9.12 -11.84
CA TYR A 95 -12.88 -8.38 -11.24
C TYR A 95 -13.48 -7.36 -12.21
N GLY A 96 -12.64 -6.65 -12.96
CA GLY A 96 -13.09 -5.70 -13.97
C GLY A 96 -13.78 -6.38 -15.16
N ASP A 97 -13.28 -7.53 -15.61
CA ASP A 97 -13.93 -8.36 -16.63
C ASP A 97 -15.38 -8.71 -16.24
N ARG A 98 -15.58 -9.17 -14.99
CA ARG A 98 -16.92 -9.49 -14.48
C ARG A 98 -17.82 -8.25 -14.37
N ALA A 99 -17.28 -7.12 -13.92
CA ALA A 99 -18.03 -5.87 -13.84
C ALA A 99 -18.46 -5.36 -15.23
N VAL A 100 -17.56 -5.41 -16.22
CA VAL A 100 -17.84 -4.99 -17.60
C VAL A 100 -18.81 -5.95 -18.28
N THR A 101 -18.67 -7.25 -18.05
CA THR A 101 -19.62 -8.26 -18.55
C THR A 101 -21.03 -7.99 -18.01
N TYR A 102 -21.16 -7.61 -16.74
CA TYR A 102 -22.46 -7.27 -16.14
C TYR A 102 -23.08 -5.99 -16.74
N LEU A 103 -22.26 -4.97 -17.03
CA LEU A 103 -22.74 -3.67 -17.53
C LEU A 103 -22.97 -3.62 -19.05
N PHE A 104 -22.06 -4.21 -19.83
CA PHE A 104 -21.98 -4.06 -21.28
C PHE A 104 -22.02 -5.40 -22.04
N GLY A 105 -22.11 -6.52 -21.32
CA GLY A 105 -22.05 -7.86 -21.90
C GLY A 105 -20.63 -8.31 -22.25
N SER A 106 -20.51 -9.56 -22.72
CA SER A 106 -19.21 -10.20 -23.00
C SER A 106 -18.38 -9.52 -24.09
N LYS A 107 -19.02 -8.76 -24.99
CA LYS A 107 -18.33 -8.02 -26.06
C LYS A 107 -17.53 -6.82 -25.54
N GLY A 108 -17.88 -6.27 -24.37
CA GLY A 108 -17.16 -5.15 -23.76
C GLY A 108 -15.80 -5.52 -23.15
N VAL A 109 -15.59 -6.80 -22.85
CA VAL A 109 -14.43 -7.30 -22.11
C VAL A 109 -13.11 -7.02 -22.84
N ILE A 110 -13.10 -7.20 -24.17
CA ILE A 110 -11.88 -6.99 -24.96
C ILE A 110 -11.43 -5.52 -24.90
N TYR A 111 -12.37 -4.58 -24.96
CA TYR A 111 -12.07 -3.15 -24.84
C TYR A 111 -11.58 -2.81 -23.44
N TYR A 112 -12.14 -3.42 -22.40
CA TYR A 112 -11.66 -3.28 -21.03
C TYR A 112 -10.21 -3.73 -20.88
N HIS A 113 -9.82 -4.90 -21.40
CA HIS A 113 -8.44 -5.38 -21.32
C HIS A 113 -7.45 -4.43 -22.03
N ILE A 114 -7.84 -3.87 -23.18
CA ILE A 114 -7.03 -2.87 -23.88
C ILE A 114 -6.81 -1.63 -23.00
N ILE A 115 -7.88 -1.09 -22.42
CA ILE A 115 -7.80 0.07 -21.51
C ILE A 115 -6.98 -0.26 -20.26
N TYR A 116 -7.14 -1.46 -19.70
CA TYR A 116 -6.43 -1.92 -18.52
C TYR A 116 -4.92 -1.94 -18.74
N ILE A 117 -4.46 -2.53 -19.87
CA ILE A 117 -3.04 -2.59 -20.23
C ILE A 117 -2.47 -1.19 -20.50
N ILE A 118 -3.20 -0.35 -21.23
CA ILE A 118 -2.81 1.05 -21.48
C ILE A 118 -2.71 1.82 -20.15
N GLY A 119 -3.61 1.55 -19.21
CA GLY A 119 -3.60 2.13 -17.87
C GLY A 119 -2.31 1.83 -17.09
N PHE A 120 -1.77 0.61 -17.21
CA PHE A 120 -0.47 0.26 -16.61
C PHE A 120 0.68 1.10 -17.18
N PHE A 121 0.66 1.36 -18.49
CA PHE A 121 1.66 2.20 -19.13
C PHE A 121 1.62 3.62 -18.56
N PHE A 122 0.44 4.24 -18.49
CA PHE A 122 0.29 5.58 -17.89
C PHE A 122 0.62 5.59 -16.40
N ALA A 123 0.28 4.55 -15.65
CA ALA A 123 0.60 4.43 -14.24
C ALA A 123 2.11 4.44 -13.96
N SER A 124 2.94 3.98 -14.90
CA SER A 124 4.41 4.03 -14.77
C SER A 124 4.99 5.45 -14.82
N PHE A 125 4.26 6.42 -15.37
CA PHE A 125 4.66 7.83 -15.44
C PHE A 125 3.93 8.74 -14.45
N ALA A 126 2.88 8.25 -13.80
CA ALA A 126 2.08 9.04 -12.87
C ALA A 126 2.69 9.06 -11.47
N ASP A 127 2.53 10.18 -10.77
CA ASP A 127 2.99 10.32 -9.39
C ASP A 127 2.29 9.33 -8.47
N THR A 128 3.09 8.61 -7.67
CA THR A 128 2.62 7.61 -6.71
C THR A 128 1.53 8.15 -5.78
N THR A 129 1.67 9.39 -5.28
CA THR A 129 0.67 10.02 -4.42
C THR A 129 -0.69 10.17 -5.11
N ILE A 130 -0.70 10.58 -6.38
CA ILE A 130 -1.94 10.74 -7.16
C ILE A 130 -2.61 9.38 -7.34
N ILE A 131 -1.84 8.34 -7.68
CA ILE A 131 -2.34 6.97 -7.85
C ILE A 131 -2.98 6.47 -6.54
N TRP A 132 -2.31 6.65 -5.39
CA TRP A 132 -2.84 6.23 -4.10
C TRP A 132 -4.12 6.99 -3.72
N THR A 133 -4.17 8.30 -3.93
CA THR A 133 -5.37 9.10 -3.64
C THR A 133 -6.55 8.68 -4.51
N LEU A 134 -6.36 8.53 -5.83
CA LEU A 134 -7.41 8.11 -6.74
C LEU A 134 -7.91 6.69 -6.44
N SER A 135 -6.99 5.77 -6.13
CA SER A 135 -7.32 4.40 -5.72
C SER A 135 -8.18 4.39 -4.46
N GLY A 136 -7.81 5.20 -3.46
CA GLY A 136 -8.58 5.33 -2.22
C GLY A 136 -10.00 5.83 -2.44
N ILE A 137 -10.18 6.85 -3.29
CA ILE A 137 -11.51 7.38 -3.63
C ILE A 137 -12.36 6.32 -4.35
N THR A 138 -11.77 5.62 -5.32
CA THR A 138 -12.47 4.59 -6.11
C THR A 138 -12.88 3.40 -5.24
N ILE A 139 -12.00 2.93 -4.35
CA ILE A 139 -12.29 1.85 -3.41
C ILE A 139 -13.40 2.27 -2.44
N ALA A 140 -13.34 3.49 -1.89
CA ALA A 140 -14.39 3.99 -1.00
C ALA A 140 -15.76 4.04 -1.73
N LEU A 141 -15.79 4.57 -2.94
CA LEU A 141 -17.01 4.66 -3.76
C LEU A 141 -17.60 3.28 -4.10
N MET A 142 -16.77 2.27 -4.34
CA MET A 142 -17.21 0.89 -4.54
C MET A 142 -17.67 0.22 -3.24
N THR A 143 -16.97 0.48 -2.13
CA THR A 143 -17.19 -0.21 -0.86
C THR A 143 -18.48 0.24 -0.19
N ILE A 144 -18.82 1.53 -0.25
CA ILE A 144 -20.04 2.09 0.37
C ILE A 144 -21.33 1.37 -0.07
N PRO A 145 -21.67 1.28 -1.38
CA PRO A 145 -22.89 0.62 -1.82
C PRO A 145 -22.86 -0.89 -1.55
N ASN A 146 -21.69 -1.54 -1.69
CA ASN A 146 -21.54 -2.96 -1.40
C ASN A 146 -21.85 -3.25 0.09
N LEU A 147 -21.29 -2.44 1.00
CA LEU A 147 -21.50 -2.59 2.44
C LEU A 147 -22.96 -2.38 2.82
N ILE A 148 -23.64 -1.37 2.24
CA ILE A 148 -25.08 -1.16 2.44
C ILE A 148 -25.87 -2.39 1.99
N GLY A 149 -25.55 -2.95 0.82
CA GLY A 149 -26.18 -4.17 0.31
C GLY A 149 -26.01 -5.37 1.25
N ILE A 150 -24.80 -5.61 1.74
CA ILE A 150 -24.51 -6.70 2.69
C ILE A 150 -25.29 -6.51 3.99
N LEU A 151 -25.33 -5.29 4.53
CA LEU A 151 -26.06 -5.01 5.76
C LEU A 151 -27.57 -5.20 5.58
N SER A 152 -28.12 -4.77 4.44
CA SER A 152 -29.53 -4.97 4.11
C SER A 152 -29.89 -6.45 3.96
N LEU A 153 -29.00 -7.27 3.38
CA LEU A 153 -29.21 -8.70 3.11
C LEU A 153 -28.74 -9.62 4.25
N SER A 154 -28.32 -9.06 5.38
CA SER A 154 -27.72 -9.82 6.49
C SER A 154 -28.69 -10.82 7.11
N LYS A 155 -30.00 -10.54 7.10
CA LYS A 155 -31.04 -11.44 7.63
C LYS A 155 -31.27 -12.62 6.69
N GLU A 156 -31.36 -12.36 5.40
CA GLU A 156 -31.52 -13.34 4.33
C GLU A 156 -30.32 -14.28 4.30
N MET A 157 -29.10 -13.74 4.36
CA MET A 157 -27.87 -14.53 4.45
C MET A 157 -27.88 -15.47 5.67
N LYS A 158 -28.33 -15.01 6.84
CA LYS A 158 -28.44 -15.86 8.03
C LYS A 158 -29.44 -17.00 7.84
N SER A 159 -30.55 -16.74 7.15
CA SER A 159 -31.55 -17.76 6.81
C SER A 159 -30.98 -18.80 5.84
N GLU A 160 -30.32 -18.36 4.77
CA GLU A 160 -29.70 -19.23 3.76
C GLU A 160 -28.59 -20.09 4.35
N VAL A 161 -27.73 -19.52 5.20
CA VAL A 161 -26.67 -20.28 5.89
C VAL A 161 -27.28 -21.35 6.80
N LYS A 162 -28.37 -21.04 7.51
CA LYS A 162 -29.07 -22.03 8.34
C LYS A 162 -29.68 -23.15 7.50
N LEU A 163 -30.27 -22.82 6.35
CA LEU A 163 -30.82 -23.79 5.41
C LEU A 163 -29.71 -24.69 4.85
N PHE A 164 -28.62 -24.10 4.39
CA PHE A 164 -27.44 -24.81 3.89
C PHE A 164 -26.95 -25.85 4.89
N TRP A 165 -26.78 -25.49 6.17
CA TRP A 165 -26.34 -26.43 7.19
C TRP A 165 -27.35 -27.55 7.48
N LYS A 166 -28.65 -27.24 7.42
CA LYS A 166 -29.71 -28.25 7.57
C LYS A 166 -29.68 -29.25 6.41
N GLU A 167 -29.50 -28.79 5.18
CA GLU A 167 -29.38 -29.64 4.00
C GLU A 167 -28.08 -30.43 4.00
N TYR A 168 -26.97 -29.80 4.40
CA TYR A 168 -25.67 -30.44 4.55
C TYR A 168 -25.73 -31.60 5.55
N ALA A 169 -26.30 -31.37 6.74
CA ALA A 169 -26.48 -32.42 7.76
C ALA A 169 -27.33 -33.59 7.26
N LYS A 170 -28.35 -33.30 6.43
CA LYS A 170 -29.19 -34.34 5.83
C LYS A 170 -28.43 -35.16 4.78
N ARG A 171 -27.51 -34.53 4.04
CA ARG A 171 -26.70 -35.19 2.99
C ARG A 171 -25.49 -35.93 3.57
N TYR A 172 -24.94 -35.47 4.69
CA TYR A 172 -23.76 -36.02 5.36
C TYR A 172 -24.04 -36.23 6.86
N PRO A 173 -24.81 -37.28 7.22
CA PRO A 173 -25.29 -37.49 8.60
C PRO A 173 -24.18 -37.79 9.62
N ASP A 174 -23.02 -38.29 9.17
CA ASP A 174 -21.89 -38.64 10.03
C ASP A 174 -20.94 -37.47 10.30
N GLU A 175 -21.13 -36.32 9.63
CA GLU A 175 -20.29 -35.14 9.82
C GLU A 175 -20.86 -34.18 10.87
N LYS A 176 -19.98 -33.65 11.72
CA LYS A 176 -20.36 -32.68 12.74
C LYS A 176 -20.65 -31.32 12.11
N VAL A 177 -21.92 -30.94 12.08
CA VAL A 177 -22.34 -29.59 11.66
C VAL A 177 -22.25 -28.58 12.81
N PRO A 178 -21.93 -27.30 12.53
CA PRO A 178 -22.00 -26.24 13.51
C PRO A 178 -23.43 -26.12 14.05
N LYS A 179 -23.60 -26.18 15.37
CA LYS A 179 -24.87 -25.82 16.02
C LYS A 179 -24.95 -24.29 16.00
N GLY A 180 -25.72 -23.77 15.04
CA GLY A 180 -25.90 -22.33 14.83
C GLY A 180 -26.52 -21.58 16.00
#